data_AF-A0A7L0JYG2-F1
#
_entry.id   AF-A0A7L0JYG2-F1
#
_cell.length_a   1.000
_cell.length_b   1.000
_cell.length_c   1.000
_cell.angle_alpha   90.00
_cell.angle_beta   90.00
_cell.angle_gamma   90.00
#
_symmetry.space_group_name_H-M   'P 1'
#
loop_
_entity.id
_entity.type
_entity.pdbx_description
1 polymer ?
#
loop_
_entity_poly.entity_id
_entity_poly.type
_entity_poly.pdbx_seq_one_letter_code
_entity_poly.pdbx_strand_id
1 'polypeptide(L)'
;DPAAEERGARAAGKGTDGDASATSQFSNVKGLLWKRLRERKGRTVPKNETTAVAGPDGERYGPMEGGGDIGGDTGEGPWWQLCPRRTPSRSGSRESLLPPPSAAELDLTGENVIIRPVHGSIVGEKFCFQIINGESSRSFGCTSLAERDRWIENLRRTVQPNKDNCERLELALSLWVYEARDLPPRRRLRCHLHLDGALFARTTAKVAGPDGELFWGELFQLAALPPTRALTLALCRDDQGHPCQPVASVTVPLAELAAARQPLERWYPLSGHGGGERAPSVRVRGRYREVRVLPIVRYKELAEFITFHYRELCARLEPTIAVRHKEELAGALVHVLQSTGKAK
;
A
#
# COMPACT_ATOMS: atom_id res chain seq x y z
N ASP A 1 -51.99 41.20 26.20
CA ASP A 1 -53.02 42.16 25.73
C ASP A 1 -52.99 43.45 26.52
N PRO A 2 -53.55 44.55 25.98
CA PRO A 2 -54.17 44.72 24.65
C PRO A 2 -53.24 45.46 23.66
N ALA A 3 -53.53 45.67 22.36
CA ALA A 3 -54.65 45.28 21.47
C ALA A 3 -54.07 44.99 20.04
N ALA A 4 -54.62 44.10 19.20
CA ALA A 4 -55.77 44.24 18.27
C ALA A 4 -55.62 45.31 17.15
N GLU A 5 -56.05 45.12 15.89
CA GLU A 5 -56.42 43.92 15.07
C GLU A 5 -55.75 44.13 13.66
N GLU A 6 -56.16 43.73 12.44
CA GLU A 6 -57.36 43.05 11.90
C GLU A 6 -56.98 41.97 10.83
N ARG A 7 -57.32 42.14 9.54
CA ARG A 7 -57.36 41.05 8.51
C ARG A 7 -56.68 41.47 7.19
N GLY A 8 -56.44 40.60 6.19
CA GLY A 8 -56.58 39.13 6.11
C GLY A 8 -56.64 38.60 4.66
N ALA A 9 -57.32 37.46 4.46
CA ALA A 9 -57.79 36.88 3.17
C ALA A 9 -56.78 36.33 2.11
N ARG A 10 -56.56 35.01 2.17
CA ARG A 10 -56.47 34.00 1.07
C ARG A 10 -56.08 34.42 -0.37
N ALA A 11 -55.03 33.76 -0.89
CA ALA A 11 -54.97 33.27 -2.28
C ALA A 11 -54.18 31.94 -2.34
N ALA A 12 -54.40 31.10 -3.36
CA ALA A 12 -53.69 29.82 -3.53
C ALA A 12 -52.58 29.92 -4.59
N GLY A 13 -51.40 29.36 -4.29
CA GLY A 13 -50.26 29.28 -5.20
C GLY A 13 -49.84 27.83 -5.44
N LYS A 14 -49.73 27.43 -6.72
CA LYS A 14 -49.22 26.11 -7.12
C LYS A 14 -47.71 26.04 -6.90
N GLY A 15 -47.23 24.91 -6.37
CA GLY A 15 -45.82 24.62 -6.14
C GLY A 15 -45.37 23.31 -6.79
N THR A 16 -45.42 23.25 -8.12
CA THR A 16 -44.45 22.46 -8.90
C THR A 16 -43.31 23.42 -9.28
N ASP A 17 -42.07 23.01 -9.50
CA ASP A 17 -41.56 21.67 -9.82
C ASP A 17 -40.39 21.26 -8.91
N GLY A 18 -39.99 19.98 -8.98
CA GLY A 18 -38.88 19.45 -8.18
C GLY A 18 -37.54 19.49 -8.92
N ASP A 19 -36.44 19.73 -8.19
CA ASP A 19 -35.08 19.65 -8.75
C ASP A 19 -34.27 18.53 -8.05
N ALA A 20 -34.30 17.34 -8.65
CA ALA A 20 -33.71 16.12 -8.12
C ALA A 20 -32.28 15.89 -8.65
N SER A 21 -31.40 16.90 -8.59
CA SER A 21 -30.05 16.81 -9.17
C SER A 21 -28.94 17.49 -8.33
N ALA A 22 -28.43 16.79 -7.31
CA ALA A 22 -27.20 17.21 -6.61
C ALA A 22 -26.34 16.05 -6.09
N THR A 23 -26.95 14.99 -5.55
CA THR A 23 -26.24 13.91 -4.82
C THR A 23 -25.72 12.75 -5.68
N SER A 24 -26.05 12.72 -6.98
CA SER A 24 -25.78 11.56 -7.86
C SER A 24 -24.35 11.47 -8.43
N GLN A 25 -23.59 12.57 -8.47
CA GLN A 25 -22.35 12.59 -9.28
C GLN A 25 -21.13 11.96 -8.58
N PHE A 26 -21.01 12.04 -7.25
CA PHE A 26 -19.83 11.52 -6.52
C PHE A 26 -19.91 10.02 -6.18
N SER A 27 -21.06 9.35 -6.37
CA SER A 27 -21.18 7.89 -6.29
C SER A 27 -20.62 7.18 -7.52
N ASN A 28 -20.67 7.81 -8.70
CA ASN A 28 -20.58 7.10 -9.98
C ASN A 28 -19.19 6.62 -10.38
N VAL A 29 -18.12 7.10 -9.72
CA VAL A 29 -16.75 6.63 -9.99
C VAL A 29 -16.43 5.34 -9.22
N LYS A 30 -16.99 5.18 -8.00
CA LYS A 30 -16.68 4.07 -7.11
C LYS A 30 -17.45 2.82 -7.50
N GLY A 31 -16.72 1.75 -7.82
CA GLY A 31 -17.30 0.49 -8.29
C GLY A 31 -17.31 0.33 -9.81
N LEU A 32 -16.67 1.21 -10.60
CA LEU A 32 -16.47 0.95 -12.04
C LEU A 32 -15.76 -0.39 -12.28
N LEU A 33 -14.78 -0.73 -11.42
CA LEU A 33 -14.07 -2.01 -11.49
C LEU A 33 -15.00 -3.20 -11.18
N TRP A 34 -15.87 -3.06 -10.18
CA TRP A 34 -16.87 -4.06 -9.79
C TRP A 34 -17.95 -4.26 -10.87
N LYS A 35 -18.42 -3.17 -11.49
CA LYS A 35 -19.35 -3.21 -12.62
C LYS A 35 -18.74 -3.88 -13.84
N ARG A 36 -17.54 -3.44 -14.27
CA ARG A 36 -16.76 -4.06 -15.34
C ARG A 36 -16.50 -5.55 -15.09
N LEU A 37 -16.15 -5.93 -13.86
CA LEU A 37 -15.89 -7.32 -13.49
C LEU A 37 -17.13 -8.21 -13.69
N ARG A 38 -18.32 -7.74 -13.31
CA ARG A 38 -19.59 -8.45 -13.57
C ARG A 38 -19.92 -8.52 -15.07
N GLU A 39 -19.80 -7.39 -15.77
CA GLU A 39 -20.23 -7.23 -17.16
C GLU A 39 -19.26 -7.85 -18.19
N ARG A 40 -18.05 -8.24 -17.78
CA ARG A 40 -17.04 -8.91 -18.61
C ARG A 40 -17.56 -10.27 -19.11
N LYS A 41 -18.19 -10.28 -20.30
CA LYS A 41 -18.54 -11.50 -21.04
C LYS A 41 -17.30 -12.39 -21.16
N GLY A 42 -17.49 -13.68 -20.88
CA GLY A 42 -16.41 -14.65 -20.84
C GLY A 42 -16.15 -15.20 -22.23
N ARG A 43 -14.88 -15.31 -22.60
CA ARG A 43 -14.48 -16.06 -23.80
C ARG A 43 -14.55 -17.55 -23.50
N THR A 44 -15.77 -18.10 -23.51
CA THR A 44 -15.99 -19.54 -23.52
C THR A 44 -15.40 -20.10 -24.81
N VAL A 45 -14.38 -20.94 -24.70
CA VAL A 45 -13.88 -21.72 -25.83
C VAL A 45 -14.95 -22.77 -26.15
N PRO A 46 -15.55 -22.78 -27.36
CA PRO A 46 -16.46 -23.85 -27.73
C PRO A 46 -15.69 -25.16 -27.80
N LYS A 47 -16.18 -26.18 -27.10
CA LYS A 47 -15.64 -27.54 -27.17
C LYS A 47 -16.23 -28.20 -28.42
N ASN A 48 -15.60 -28.01 -29.57
CA ASN A 48 -16.01 -28.70 -30.79
C ASN A 48 -15.95 -30.22 -30.57
N GLU A 49 -17.01 -30.90 -30.97
CA GLU A 49 -17.11 -32.36 -30.88
C GLU A 49 -16.33 -33.04 -32.01
N THR A 50 -15.90 -34.27 -31.77
CA THR A 50 -15.04 -35.01 -32.70
C THR A 50 -15.87 -35.79 -33.71
N THR A 51 -15.70 -35.49 -35.00
CA THR A 51 -16.15 -36.36 -36.09
C THR A 51 -14.92 -36.82 -36.88
N ALA A 52 -14.70 -38.12 -36.96
CA ALA A 52 -13.50 -38.70 -37.57
C ALA A 52 -13.78 -39.27 -38.98
N VAL A 53 -12.84 -39.06 -39.91
CA VAL A 53 -12.71 -39.78 -41.18
C VAL A 53 -11.21 -39.97 -41.44
N ALA A 54 -10.79 -41.15 -41.89
CA ALA A 54 -9.39 -41.44 -42.28
C ALA A 54 -9.22 -41.22 -43.81
N GLY A 55 -8.15 -40.57 -44.27
CA GLY A 55 -6.90 -41.23 -44.71
C GLY A 55 -6.85 -41.28 -46.26
N PRO A 56 -5.83 -41.88 -46.90
CA PRO A 56 -4.51 -42.31 -46.44
C PRO A 56 -3.35 -41.59 -47.17
N ASP A 57 -2.10 -42.04 -46.95
CA ASP A 57 -0.88 -41.80 -47.76
C ASP A 57 -0.40 -40.33 -47.96
N GLY A 58 0.88 -40.02 -48.20
CA GLY A 58 2.09 -40.83 -48.16
C GLY A 58 3.08 -40.42 -49.26
N GLU A 59 4.22 -39.83 -48.91
CA GLU A 59 5.50 -39.97 -49.65
C GLU A 59 6.71 -39.39 -48.89
N ARG A 60 7.93 -39.74 -49.34
CA ARG A 60 9.22 -39.44 -48.69
C ARG A 60 10.22 -38.93 -49.72
N TYR A 61 10.72 -37.70 -49.56
CA TYR A 61 11.92 -37.22 -50.27
C TYR A 61 12.83 -36.31 -49.44
N GLY A 62 14.11 -36.34 -49.82
CA GLY A 62 15.25 -35.58 -49.32
C GLY A 62 16.54 -36.27 -49.78
N PRO A 63 17.74 -35.72 -49.54
CA PRO A 63 18.06 -34.41 -48.96
C PRO A 63 18.68 -33.44 -50.00
N MET A 64 18.99 -32.21 -49.60
CA MET A 64 20.10 -31.47 -50.21
C MET A 64 20.73 -30.51 -49.20
N GLU A 65 22.05 -30.36 -49.25
CA GLU A 65 22.83 -29.55 -48.31
C GLU A 65 22.85 -28.06 -48.72
N GLY A 66 22.96 -27.17 -47.72
CA GLY A 66 23.07 -25.74 -47.92
C GLY A 66 23.35 -25.04 -46.59
N GLY A 67 24.62 -24.82 -46.28
CA GLY A 67 25.04 -24.21 -45.01
C GLY A 67 24.69 -22.72 -44.90
N GLY A 68 24.36 -22.27 -43.70
CA GLY A 68 24.03 -20.88 -43.42
C GLY A 68 23.83 -20.63 -41.92
N ASP A 69 24.92 -20.32 -41.21
CA ASP A 69 24.86 -19.91 -39.81
C ASP A 69 24.09 -18.59 -39.67
N ILE A 70 22.90 -18.66 -39.08
CA ILE A 70 22.15 -17.49 -38.61
C ILE A 70 21.86 -17.70 -37.13
N GLY A 71 22.79 -17.24 -36.28
CA GLY A 71 22.59 -17.19 -34.84
C GLY A 71 21.39 -16.32 -34.51
N GLY A 72 20.38 -16.89 -33.83
CA GLY A 72 19.16 -16.18 -33.48
C GLY A 72 19.41 -15.16 -32.37
N ASP A 73 19.46 -13.88 -32.72
CA ASP A 73 19.45 -12.77 -31.75
C ASP A 73 18.05 -12.61 -31.13
N THR A 74 17.70 -13.50 -30.20
CA THR A 74 16.62 -13.27 -29.26
C THR A 74 17.07 -12.19 -28.27
N GLY A 75 16.82 -10.92 -28.64
CA GLY A 75 17.21 -9.72 -27.91
C GLY A 75 16.55 -9.52 -26.54
N GLU A 76 16.58 -10.53 -25.66
CA GLU A 76 16.34 -10.39 -24.22
C GLU A 76 17.59 -9.87 -23.49
N GLY A 77 18.14 -8.76 -23.99
CA GLY A 77 19.00 -7.91 -23.16
C GLY A 77 18.23 -7.51 -21.90
N PRO A 78 18.76 -7.74 -20.68
CA PRO A 78 18.00 -7.47 -19.46
C PRO A 78 17.54 -6.00 -19.36
N TRP A 79 16.53 -5.77 -18.52
CA TRP A 79 15.68 -4.58 -18.62
C TRP A 79 16.25 -3.31 -17.94
N TRP A 80 17.50 -3.36 -17.47
CA TRP A 80 18.16 -2.32 -16.66
C TRP A 80 18.98 -1.25 -17.43
N GLN A 81 19.04 -1.31 -18.77
CA GLN A 81 19.88 -0.41 -19.58
C GLN A 81 19.22 0.91 -20.04
N LEU A 82 17.94 1.15 -19.73
CA LEU A 82 17.12 2.21 -20.36
C LEU A 82 16.87 3.47 -19.48
N CYS A 83 17.71 3.75 -18.48
CA CYS A 83 17.50 4.84 -17.53
C CYS A 83 18.28 6.14 -17.87
N PRO A 84 17.64 7.33 -17.94
CA PRO A 84 18.33 8.60 -18.18
C PRO A 84 19.23 9.06 -17.03
N ARG A 85 20.34 9.75 -17.35
CA ARG A 85 21.33 10.28 -16.38
C ARG A 85 20.93 11.65 -15.81
N ARG A 86 21.22 11.91 -14.52
CA ARG A 86 21.51 13.26 -13.97
C ARG A 86 22.23 13.24 -12.61
N THR A 87 22.49 14.42 -12.05
CA THR A 87 23.59 14.73 -11.10
C THR A 87 23.30 14.53 -9.60
N PRO A 88 24.33 14.35 -8.76
CA PRO A 88 24.19 14.07 -7.32
C PRO A 88 24.04 15.32 -6.44
N SER A 89 23.53 15.12 -5.22
CA SER A 89 23.41 16.08 -4.12
C SER A 89 23.70 15.39 -2.77
N ARG A 90 23.73 16.15 -1.66
CA ARG A 90 24.57 15.82 -0.48
C ARG A 90 23.90 14.99 0.65
N SER A 91 24.77 14.21 1.31
CA SER A 91 24.67 13.59 2.67
C SER A 91 23.98 12.22 2.83
N GLY A 92 24.59 11.39 3.70
CA GLY A 92 24.03 10.16 4.28
C GLY A 92 23.92 8.93 3.38
N SER A 93 25.01 8.15 3.23
CA SER A 93 25.07 6.82 2.56
C SER A 93 24.10 6.64 1.38
N ARG A 94 24.17 7.58 0.43
CA ARG A 94 23.18 7.74 -0.65
C ARG A 94 23.70 7.17 -1.96
N GLU A 95 23.45 5.89 -2.17
CA GLU A 95 23.74 5.22 -3.45
C GLU A 95 22.65 5.57 -4.47
N SER A 96 23.09 6.09 -5.62
CA SER A 96 22.25 6.27 -6.81
C SER A 96 22.05 4.90 -7.46
N LEU A 97 20.81 4.53 -7.80
CA LEU A 97 20.50 3.32 -8.59
C LEU A 97 20.92 3.43 -10.07
N LEU A 98 21.90 4.29 -10.37
CA LEU A 98 22.45 4.58 -11.70
C LEU A 98 23.99 4.72 -11.58
N PRO A 99 24.78 3.75 -12.06
CA PRO A 99 24.34 2.47 -12.65
C PRO A 99 23.51 1.62 -11.66
N PRO A 100 22.61 0.76 -12.15
CA PRO A 100 21.84 -0.14 -11.29
C PRO A 100 22.81 -1.09 -10.55
N PRO A 101 22.87 -1.05 -9.21
CA PRO A 101 23.86 -1.82 -8.46
C PRO A 101 23.63 -3.32 -8.65
N SER A 102 24.72 -4.05 -8.84
CA SER A 102 24.70 -5.50 -9.04
C SER A 102 24.27 -6.24 -7.78
N ALA A 103 23.77 -7.47 -7.93
CA ALA A 103 23.40 -8.31 -6.80
C ALA A 103 24.58 -8.62 -5.85
N ALA A 104 25.82 -8.50 -6.34
CA ALA A 104 27.04 -8.61 -5.54
C ALA A 104 27.32 -7.32 -4.73
N GLU A 105 27.23 -6.13 -5.36
CA GLU A 105 27.38 -4.85 -4.66
C GLU A 105 26.29 -4.60 -3.62
N LEU A 106 25.10 -5.18 -3.82
CA LEU A 106 23.98 -5.11 -2.88
C LEU A 106 24.12 -6.05 -1.67
N ASP A 107 25.03 -7.04 -1.74
CA ASP A 107 25.10 -8.19 -0.83
C ASP A 107 23.70 -8.77 -0.49
N LEU A 108 23.12 -9.48 -1.45
CA LEU A 108 21.84 -10.15 -1.23
C LEU A 108 22.02 -11.59 -0.68
N THR A 109 23.19 -11.91 -0.12
CA THR A 109 23.60 -13.29 0.18
C THR A 109 23.27 -13.76 1.60
N GLY A 110 23.11 -12.84 2.55
CA GLY A 110 22.81 -13.16 3.94
C GLY A 110 21.35 -13.58 4.19
N GLU A 111 21.14 -14.49 5.15
CA GLU A 111 19.81 -15.04 5.48
C GLU A 111 18.81 -13.99 6.05
N ASN A 112 19.31 -12.84 6.51
CA ASN A 112 18.55 -11.82 7.23
C ASN A 112 18.39 -10.49 6.46
N VAL A 113 18.43 -10.50 5.12
CA VAL A 113 18.27 -9.28 4.30
C VAL A 113 16.82 -8.76 4.32
N ILE A 114 16.61 -7.63 5.00
CA ILE A 114 15.31 -6.94 5.09
C ILE A 114 15.22 -5.83 4.04
N ILE A 115 14.49 -6.09 2.96
CA ILE A 115 14.11 -5.06 1.97
C ILE A 115 12.74 -4.49 2.37
N ARG A 116 12.66 -3.18 2.63
CA ARG A 116 11.43 -2.48 3.07
C ARG A 116 11.19 -1.15 2.34
N PRO A 117 9.92 -0.75 2.10
CA PRO A 117 9.62 0.63 1.73
C PRO A 117 9.99 1.55 2.90
N VAL A 118 10.50 2.74 2.59
CA VAL A 118 10.85 3.76 3.59
C VAL A 118 9.95 4.96 3.41
N HIS A 119 9.40 5.47 4.52
CA HIS A 119 8.61 6.68 4.46
C HIS A 119 9.52 7.88 4.15
N GLY A 120 9.11 8.73 3.21
CA GLY A 120 9.98 9.77 2.65
C GLY A 120 10.54 10.77 3.67
N SER A 121 9.85 10.96 4.81
CA SER A 121 10.35 11.79 5.92
C SER A 121 11.54 11.21 6.69
N ILE A 122 11.99 9.98 6.40
CA ILE A 122 13.27 9.43 6.87
C ILE A 122 14.44 9.96 6.03
N VAL A 123 14.35 9.82 4.70
CA VAL A 123 15.44 10.05 3.73
C VAL A 123 15.42 11.47 3.14
N GLY A 124 14.26 12.14 3.14
CA GLY A 124 14.04 13.47 2.55
C GLY A 124 13.41 13.45 1.16
N GLU A 125 13.44 12.31 0.47
CA GLU A 125 12.91 12.13 -0.89
C GLU A 125 11.60 11.31 -0.89
N LYS A 126 10.86 11.31 -2.01
CA LYS A 126 9.66 10.47 -2.18
C LYS A 126 10.03 9.10 -2.75
N PHE A 127 9.16 8.12 -2.52
CA PHE A 127 9.26 6.77 -3.10
C PHE A 127 10.55 6.00 -2.73
N CYS A 128 11.14 6.24 -1.56
CA CYS A 128 12.34 5.53 -1.13
C CYS A 128 12.08 4.09 -0.65
N PHE A 129 13.09 3.24 -0.77
CA PHE A 129 13.18 1.96 -0.07
C PHE A 129 14.54 1.81 0.64
N GLN A 130 14.68 0.79 1.48
CA GLN A 130 15.92 0.47 2.18
C GLN A 130 16.14 -1.03 2.21
N ILE A 131 17.41 -1.41 2.11
CA ILE A 131 17.92 -2.75 2.33
C ILE A 131 18.69 -2.72 3.65
N ILE A 132 18.44 -3.69 4.52
CA ILE A 132 19.13 -3.87 5.80
C ILE A 132 19.71 -5.28 5.84
N ASN A 133 21.03 -5.37 5.97
CA ASN A 133 21.79 -6.60 6.17
C ASN A 133 22.31 -6.61 7.62
N GLY A 134 22.99 -7.68 8.05
CA GLY A 134 23.58 -7.75 9.39
C GLY A 134 24.61 -6.63 9.68
N GLU A 135 25.34 -6.18 8.64
CA GLU A 135 26.44 -5.23 8.77
C GLU A 135 26.17 -3.84 8.15
N SER A 136 25.14 -3.69 7.31
CA SER A 136 24.89 -2.46 6.57
C SER A 136 23.41 -2.12 6.39
N SER A 137 23.13 -0.84 6.18
CA SER A 137 21.76 -0.35 5.95
C SER A 137 21.77 0.78 4.93
N ARG A 138 21.26 0.51 3.72
CA ARG A 138 21.35 1.41 2.56
C ARG A 138 19.98 1.82 2.07
N SER A 139 19.79 3.12 1.85
CA SER A 139 18.53 3.71 1.40
C SER A 139 18.64 4.22 -0.03
N PHE A 140 17.63 3.92 -0.84
CA PHE A 140 17.59 4.20 -2.27
C PHE A 140 16.34 5.00 -2.61
N GLY A 141 16.48 6.02 -3.46
CA GLY A 141 15.37 6.81 -4.01
C GLY A 141 14.85 6.24 -5.33
N CYS A 142 13.58 6.53 -5.66
CA CYS A 142 12.97 6.16 -6.94
C CYS A 142 12.17 7.34 -7.50
N THR A 143 12.02 7.39 -8.83
CA THR A 143 11.26 8.44 -9.53
C THR A 143 9.75 8.33 -9.31
N SER A 144 9.25 7.13 -9.03
CA SER A 144 7.82 6.85 -8.87
C SER A 144 7.54 5.73 -7.86
N LEU A 145 6.30 5.69 -7.37
CA LEU A 145 5.79 4.61 -6.51
C LEU A 145 5.89 3.24 -7.18
N ALA A 146 5.52 3.15 -8.47
CA ALA A 146 5.53 1.92 -9.23
C ALA A 146 6.96 1.39 -9.48
N GLU A 147 7.93 2.29 -9.70
CA GLU A 147 9.34 1.92 -9.76
C GLU A 147 9.84 1.37 -8.42
N ARG A 148 9.56 2.06 -7.31
CA ARG A 148 9.93 1.59 -5.96
C ARG A 148 9.37 0.21 -5.68
N ASP A 149 8.07 0.01 -5.95
CA ASP A 149 7.39 -1.24 -5.61
C ASP A 149 7.88 -2.39 -6.50
N ARG A 150 8.25 -2.11 -7.77
CA ARG A 150 8.94 -3.08 -8.64
C ARG A 150 10.35 -3.42 -8.16
N TRP A 151 11.14 -2.46 -7.68
CA TRP A 151 12.44 -2.73 -7.07
C TRP A 151 12.32 -3.57 -5.81
N ILE A 152 11.42 -3.21 -4.89
CA ILE A 152 11.16 -3.95 -3.65
C ILE A 152 10.76 -5.40 -3.97
N GLU A 153 9.84 -5.62 -4.90
CA GLU A 153 9.37 -6.95 -5.28
C GLU A 153 10.47 -7.78 -5.96
N ASN A 154 11.19 -7.21 -6.93
CA ASN A 154 12.31 -7.90 -7.59
C ASN A 154 13.38 -8.33 -6.59
N LEU A 155 13.86 -7.42 -5.73
CA LEU A 155 14.90 -7.71 -4.74
C LEU A 155 14.43 -8.76 -3.72
N ARG A 156 13.17 -8.69 -3.26
CA ARG A 156 12.61 -9.69 -2.34
C ARG A 156 12.52 -11.07 -2.99
N ARG A 157 12.26 -11.14 -4.29
CA ARG A 157 12.26 -12.40 -5.05
C ARG A 157 13.67 -12.96 -5.26
N THR A 158 14.69 -12.11 -5.38
CA THR A 158 16.10 -12.54 -5.41
C THR A 158 16.55 -13.13 -4.07
N VAL A 159 16.22 -12.48 -2.95
CA VAL A 159 16.57 -12.96 -1.60
C VAL A 159 15.73 -14.17 -1.18
N GLN A 160 14.44 -14.21 -1.54
CA GLN A 160 13.49 -15.24 -1.13
C GLN A 160 12.76 -15.86 -2.34
N PRO A 161 13.46 -16.58 -3.24
CA PRO A 161 12.85 -17.15 -4.44
C PRO A 161 11.74 -18.17 -4.13
N ASN A 162 11.82 -18.83 -2.97
CA ASN A 162 10.81 -19.77 -2.48
C ASN A 162 9.72 -19.12 -1.60
N LYS A 163 9.65 -17.79 -1.48
CA LYS A 163 8.70 -17.07 -0.59
C LYS A 163 7.25 -17.52 -0.75
N ASP A 164 6.81 -17.78 -1.98
CA ASP A 164 5.45 -18.23 -2.28
C ASP A 164 5.25 -19.75 -2.15
N ASN A 165 6.32 -20.55 -2.08
CA ASN A 165 6.25 -21.99 -1.84
C ASN A 165 6.26 -22.36 -0.35
N CYS A 166 6.55 -21.41 0.54
CA CYS A 166 6.61 -21.61 1.99
C CYS A 166 5.41 -21.00 2.72
N GLU A 167 5.09 -21.53 3.90
CA GLU A 167 4.22 -20.84 4.85
C GLU A 167 4.96 -19.65 5.46
N ARG A 168 4.31 -18.50 5.56
CA ARG A 168 4.92 -17.25 6.04
C ARG A 168 3.94 -16.37 6.80
N LEU A 169 4.49 -15.43 7.59
CA LEU A 169 3.72 -14.43 8.31
C LEU A 169 3.92 -13.06 7.64
N GLU A 170 2.86 -12.48 7.10
CA GLU A 170 2.88 -11.11 6.57
C GLU A 170 2.32 -10.14 7.61
N LEU A 171 3.19 -9.24 8.07
CA LEU A 171 2.93 -8.27 9.14
C LEU A 171 2.79 -6.86 8.56
N ALA A 172 1.77 -6.12 9.00
CA ALA A 172 1.51 -4.76 8.52
C ALA A 172 0.90 -3.85 9.60
N LEU A 173 1.23 -2.57 9.55
CA LEU A 173 0.64 -1.50 10.37
C LEU A 173 0.05 -0.43 9.45
N SER A 174 -1.23 -0.14 9.63
CA SER A 174 -1.86 1.09 9.11
C SER A 174 -2.13 2.01 10.28
N LEU A 175 -1.60 3.24 10.26
CA LEU A 175 -1.70 4.19 11.36
C LEU A 175 -1.94 5.62 10.84
N TRP A 176 -3.02 6.23 11.30
CA TRP A 176 -3.20 7.68 11.25
C TRP A 176 -2.60 8.32 12.49
N VAL A 177 -1.81 9.38 12.31
CA VAL A 177 -1.47 10.35 13.36
C VAL A 177 -2.27 11.61 13.09
N TYR A 178 -3.33 11.83 13.88
CA TYR A 178 -4.26 12.94 13.65
C TYR A 178 -3.70 14.24 14.23
N GLU A 179 -3.54 14.33 15.54
CA GLU A 179 -3.15 15.56 16.23
C GLU A 179 -2.50 15.26 17.58
N ALA A 180 -1.88 16.27 18.20
CA ALA A 180 -1.48 16.24 19.60
C ALA A 180 -1.83 17.55 20.29
N ARG A 181 -2.04 17.46 21.60
CA ARG A 181 -2.46 18.55 22.48
C ARG A 181 -1.66 18.61 23.77
N ASP A 182 -1.96 19.60 24.60
CA ASP A 182 -1.26 19.87 25.86
C ASP A 182 0.28 20.06 25.60
N LEU A 183 0.64 20.62 24.43
CA LEU A 183 2.03 20.77 23.98
C LEU A 183 2.65 22.12 24.40
N PRO A 184 3.99 22.21 24.53
CA PRO A 184 4.69 23.48 24.65
C PRO A 184 4.37 24.41 23.45
N PRO A 185 3.73 25.57 23.67
CA PRO A 185 3.16 26.37 22.58
C PRO A 185 4.25 27.02 21.71
N ARG A 186 3.92 27.27 20.45
CA ARG A 186 4.82 27.85 19.41
C ARG A 186 6.11 27.06 19.15
N ARG A 187 6.26 25.84 19.68
CA ARG A 187 7.41 24.94 19.37
C ARG A 187 7.16 24.19 18.07
N ARG A 188 8.22 23.99 17.29
CA ARG A 188 8.17 23.22 16.04
C ARG A 188 8.46 21.75 16.35
N LEU A 189 7.47 20.89 16.09
CA LEU A 189 7.42 19.51 16.55
C LEU A 189 7.08 18.56 15.40
N ARG A 190 7.63 17.35 15.46
CA ARG A 190 7.30 16.20 14.60
C ARG A 190 7.08 14.96 15.47
N CYS A 191 6.23 14.05 15.04
CA CYS A 191 6.07 12.73 15.65
C CYS A 191 6.94 11.72 14.91
N HIS A 192 7.76 10.96 15.62
CA HIS A 192 8.49 9.80 15.11
C HIS A 192 7.72 8.51 15.43
N LEU A 193 7.63 7.63 14.44
CA LEU A 193 7.01 6.32 14.53
C LEU A 193 8.13 5.27 14.56
N HIS A 194 8.39 4.72 15.74
CA HIS A 194 9.33 3.64 15.96
C HIS A 194 8.61 2.30 16.15
N LEU A 195 9.21 1.22 15.67
CA LEU A 195 8.75 -0.15 15.79
C LEU A 195 9.88 -0.96 16.42
N ASP A 196 9.67 -1.48 17.64
CA ASP A 196 10.70 -2.09 18.50
C ASP A 196 12.03 -1.29 18.50
N GLY A 197 11.92 0.04 18.67
CA GLY A 197 13.04 0.99 18.69
C GLY A 197 13.52 1.46 17.31
N ALA A 198 13.39 0.67 16.25
CA ALA A 198 13.80 1.05 14.90
C ALA A 198 12.86 2.11 14.29
N LEU A 199 13.39 3.12 13.60
CA LEU A 199 12.59 4.20 12.99
C LEU A 199 11.95 3.75 11.67
N PHE A 200 10.62 3.92 11.55
CA PHE A 200 9.84 3.55 10.35
C PHE A 200 9.19 4.74 9.64
N ALA A 201 8.80 5.80 10.36
CA ALA A 201 8.36 7.04 9.74
C ALA A 201 8.50 8.26 10.67
N ARG A 202 8.29 9.45 10.12
CA ARG A 202 8.10 10.72 10.85
C ARG A 202 6.91 11.48 10.25
N THR A 203 6.15 12.21 11.05
CA THR A 203 5.20 13.20 10.50
C THR A 203 5.91 14.44 9.98
N THR A 204 5.18 15.32 9.28
CA THR A 204 5.66 16.67 8.94
C THR A 204 5.93 17.51 10.18
N ALA A 205 7.00 18.32 10.15
CA ALA A 205 7.36 19.18 11.26
C ALA A 205 6.58 20.51 11.21
N LYS A 206 5.59 20.63 12.09
CA LYS A 206 4.63 21.74 12.18
C LYS A 206 4.84 22.52 13.48
N VAL A 207 4.38 23.77 13.56
CA VAL A 207 4.47 24.61 14.77
C VAL A 207 3.20 24.44 15.60
N ALA A 208 3.34 24.11 16.88
CA ALA A 208 2.21 24.04 17.82
C ALA A 208 1.54 25.41 17.98
N GLY A 209 0.21 25.41 18.11
CA GLY A 209 -0.60 26.62 18.29
C GLY A 209 -0.26 27.39 19.59
N PRO A 210 -0.90 28.56 19.79
CA PRO A 210 -0.77 29.29 21.05
C PRO A 210 -1.32 28.48 22.25
N ASP A 211 -2.34 27.65 22.00
CA ASP A 211 -3.04 26.83 23.02
C ASP A 211 -2.44 25.42 23.20
N GLY A 212 -1.29 25.13 22.57
CA GLY A 212 -0.63 23.82 22.65
C GLY A 212 -1.24 22.71 21.78
N GLU A 213 -2.14 23.05 20.86
CA GLU A 213 -2.74 22.13 19.87
C GLU A 213 -1.90 22.01 18.59
N LEU A 214 -1.87 20.83 17.95
CA LEU A 214 -1.11 20.58 16.72
C LEU A 214 -1.69 19.45 15.85
N PHE A 215 -2.28 19.79 14.71
CA PHE A 215 -2.89 18.84 13.77
C PHE A 215 -1.93 18.41 12.64
N TRP A 216 -1.69 17.10 12.50
CA TRP A 216 -0.98 16.50 11.37
C TRP A 216 -1.93 16.03 10.27
N GLY A 217 -2.82 15.09 10.58
CA GLY A 217 -3.72 14.44 9.63
C GLY A 217 -3.01 13.46 8.67
N GLU A 218 -1.97 12.75 9.15
CA GLU A 218 -1.08 11.95 8.28
C GLU A 218 -1.31 10.44 8.42
N LEU A 219 -1.35 9.72 7.30
CA LEU A 219 -1.51 8.27 7.21
C LEU A 219 -0.19 7.58 6.84
N PHE A 220 0.18 6.58 7.64
CA PHE A 220 1.30 5.69 7.40
C PHE A 220 0.80 4.28 7.10
N GLN A 221 1.22 3.71 5.97
CA GLN A 221 0.96 2.32 5.58
C GLN A 221 2.30 1.59 5.50
N LEU A 222 2.57 0.72 6.48
CA LEU A 222 3.80 -0.05 6.59
C LEU A 222 3.44 -1.53 6.39
N ALA A 223 4.05 -2.20 5.41
CA ALA A 223 3.71 -3.56 5.01
C ALA A 223 4.95 -4.43 4.82
N ALA A 224 4.82 -5.73 5.10
CA ALA A 224 5.94 -6.65 5.26
C ALA A 224 6.96 -6.12 6.27
N LEU A 225 6.46 -5.87 7.48
CA LEU A 225 7.24 -5.55 8.67
C LEU A 225 8.01 -6.81 9.15
N PRO A 226 9.17 -6.64 9.82
CA PRO A 226 9.75 -7.70 10.62
C PRO A 226 8.83 -8.09 11.80
N PRO A 227 9.05 -9.24 12.46
CA PRO A 227 8.43 -9.54 13.75
C PRO A 227 8.61 -8.36 14.71
N THR A 228 7.50 -7.72 15.10
CA THR A 228 7.49 -6.48 15.90
C THR A 228 6.45 -6.60 17.00
N ARG A 229 6.72 -6.09 18.20
CA ARG A 229 5.82 -6.18 19.37
C ARG A 229 5.24 -4.84 19.82
N ALA A 230 5.93 -3.73 19.60
CA ALA A 230 5.57 -2.42 20.13
C ALA A 230 5.71 -1.29 19.09
N LEU A 231 4.76 -0.35 19.13
CA LEU A 231 4.80 0.93 18.44
C LEU A 231 5.14 2.03 19.45
N THR A 232 6.29 2.67 19.30
CA THR A 232 6.63 3.86 20.09
C THR A 232 6.39 5.12 19.25
N LEU A 233 5.53 6.00 19.76
CA LEU A 233 5.28 7.33 19.22
C LEU A 233 6.05 8.34 20.07
N ALA A 234 7.00 9.06 19.47
CA ALA A 234 7.80 10.07 20.16
C ALA A 234 7.59 11.44 19.52
N LEU A 235 7.24 12.45 20.31
CA LEU A 235 7.25 13.85 19.87
C LEU A 235 8.64 14.42 20.04
N CYS A 236 9.26 14.88 18.96
CA CYS A 236 10.61 15.42 18.94
C CYS A 236 10.62 16.88 18.45
N ARG A 237 11.56 17.68 18.97
CA ARG A 237 11.76 19.07 18.51
C ARG A 237 12.48 19.10 17.17
N ASP A 238 11.98 19.89 16.23
CA ASP A 238 12.60 20.06 14.92
C ASP A 238 13.58 21.24 14.91
N ASP A 239 14.56 21.18 15.81
CA ASP A 239 15.63 22.16 15.95
C ASP A 239 16.69 21.90 14.85
N GLN A 240 16.76 22.79 13.86
CA GLN A 240 17.52 22.55 12.63
C GLN A 240 19.02 22.38 12.90
N GLY A 241 19.59 21.27 12.44
CA GLY A 241 21.02 20.97 12.56
C GLY A 241 21.43 20.11 13.75
N HIS A 242 20.49 19.72 14.63
CA HIS A 242 20.77 18.86 15.78
C HIS A 242 20.04 17.50 15.71
N PRO A 243 20.54 16.45 16.40
CA PRO A 243 19.81 15.21 16.58
C PRO A 243 18.45 15.48 17.24
N CYS A 244 17.38 15.07 16.57
CA CYS A 244 16.01 15.41 16.90
C CYS A 244 15.55 14.72 18.21
N GLN A 245 15.79 15.37 19.35
CA GLN A 245 15.56 14.80 20.68
C GLN A 245 14.07 14.61 21.00
N PRO A 246 13.67 13.46 21.58
CA PRO A 246 12.31 13.23 22.05
C PRO A 246 12.02 14.05 23.32
N VAL A 247 10.91 14.80 23.30
CA VAL A 247 10.38 15.58 24.42
C VAL A 247 9.48 14.71 25.31
N ALA A 248 8.65 13.89 24.66
CA ALA A 248 7.73 12.97 25.29
C ALA A 248 7.42 11.80 24.34
N SER A 249 7.13 10.62 24.86
CA SER A 249 6.77 9.45 24.06
C SER A 249 5.76 8.54 24.75
N VAL A 250 5.12 7.66 23.97
CA VAL A 250 4.29 6.56 24.45
C VAL A 250 4.61 5.30 23.67
N THR A 251 4.56 4.15 24.33
CA THR A 251 4.76 2.84 23.69
C THR A 251 3.46 2.04 23.80
N VAL A 252 2.92 1.66 22.65
CA VAL A 252 1.64 0.94 22.50
C VAL A 252 1.94 -0.49 22.04
N PRO A 253 1.49 -1.54 22.75
CA PRO A 253 1.63 -2.91 22.30
C PRO A 253 0.88 -3.14 20.98
N LEU A 254 1.53 -3.70 19.97
CA LEU A 254 0.90 -3.96 18.66
C LEU A 254 -0.22 -5.00 18.76
N ALA A 255 -0.17 -5.89 19.76
CA ALA A 255 -1.26 -6.80 20.12
C ALA A 255 -2.57 -6.06 20.44
N GLU A 256 -2.49 -4.84 21.00
CA GLU A 256 -3.68 -4.01 21.27
C GLU A 256 -4.33 -3.54 19.97
N LEU A 257 -3.50 -3.09 19.01
CA LEU A 257 -3.93 -2.69 17.66
C LEU A 257 -4.35 -3.88 16.78
N ALA A 258 -4.05 -5.12 17.19
CA ALA A 258 -4.42 -6.36 16.51
C ALA A 258 -5.75 -6.93 17.03
N ALA A 259 -5.99 -6.87 18.34
CA ALA A 259 -7.22 -7.36 18.97
C ALA A 259 -8.48 -6.57 18.54
N ALA A 260 -8.32 -5.33 18.09
CA ALA A 260 -9.42 -4.47 17.65
C ALA A 260 -10.02 -4.92 16.30
N ARG A 261 -11.31 -5.29 16.30
CA ARG A 261 -12.07 -5.69 15.08
C ARG A 261 -12.17 -4.59 14.02
N GLN A 262 -11.99 -3.33 14.38
CA GLN A 262 -11.88 -2.16 13.50
C GLN A 262 -10.65 -1.34 13.92
N PRO A 263 -10.07 -0.48 13.05
CA PRO A 263 -8.92 0.34 13.42
C PRO A 263 -9.21 1.21 14.65
N LEU A 264 -8.47 0.94 15.73
CA LEU A 264 -8.63 1.52 17.06
C LEU A 264 -8.16 2.97 17.05
N GLU A 265 -9.08 3.90 17.30
CA GLU A 265 -8.78 5.31 17.54
C GLU A 265 -8.74 5.60 19.04
N ARG A 266 -7.68 6.26 19.51
CA ARG A 266 -7.58 6.72 20.90
C ARG A 266 -6.61 7.91 21.04
N TRP A 267 -6.85 8.70 22.08
CA TRP A 267 -5.83 9.55 22.70
C TRP A 267 -4.89 8.70 23.56
N TYR A 268 -3.58 8.85 23.35
CA TYR A 268 -2.54 8.26 24.18
C TYR A 268 -1.77 9.39 24.89
N PRO A 269 -1.71 9.41 26.23
CA PRO A 269 -0.86 10.34 26.95
C PRO A 269 0.62 9.97 26.76
N LEU A 270 1.48 10.97 26.68
CA LEU A 270 2.92 10.82 26.46
C LEU A 270 3.68 11.06 27.76
N SER A 271 4.60 10.15 28.09
CA SER A 271 5.55 10.32 29.18
C SER A 271 6.72 11.18 28.70
N GLY A 272 7.04 12.26 29.41
CA GLY A 272 8.12 13.18 29.02
C GLY A 272 8.61 14.08 30.16
N HIS A 273 9.81 14.63 30.02
CA HIS A 273 10.38 15.58 30.98
C HIS A 273 9.94 17.01 30.65
N GLY A 274 8.72 17.35 31.07
CA GLY A 274 8.18 18.72 31.01
C GLY A 274 7.20 18.96 32.14
N GLY A 275 7.59 19.79 33.13
CA GLY A 275 6.80 20.09 34.33
C GLY A 275 5.64 21.08 34.09
N GLY A 276 4.77 20.80 33.11
CA GLY A 276 3.49 21.48 32.96
C GLY A 276 2.37 20.72 33.67
N GLU A 277 1.25 21.38 33.97
CA GLU A 277 0.12 20.78 34.70
C GLU A 277 -0.56 19.61 33.97
N ARG A 278 -0.38 19.50 32.64
CA ARG A 278 -0.92 18.41 31.82
C ARG A 278 0.17 17.75 31.00
N ALA A 279 0.08 16.42 30.92
CA ALA A 279 0.95 15.61 30.08
C ALA A 279 0.52 15.73 28.60
N PRO A 280 1.47 16.04 27.68
CA PRO A 280 1.25 15.99 26.24
C PRO A 280 0.51 14.72 25.80
N SER A 281 -0.45 14.83 24.88
CA SER A 281 -1.25 13.68 24.42
C SER A 281 -1.36 13.66 22.90
N VAL A 282 -1.38 12.47 22.28
CA VAL A 282 -1.52 12.30 20.81
C VAL A 282 -2.74 11.46 20.46
N ARG A 283 -3.55 11.89 19.48
CA ARG A 283 -4.64 11.09 18.91
C ARG A 283 -4.15 10.34 17.68
N VAL A 284 -4.22 9.00 17.74
CA VAL A 284 -3.89 8.12 16.62
C VAL A 284 -5.00 7.12 16.37
N ARG A 285 -5.07 6.62 15.13
CA ARG A 285 -5.96 5.52 14.74
C ARG A 285 -5.21 4.43 14.01
N GLY A 286 -5.04 3.29 14.68
CA GLY A 286 -4.17 2.20 14.25
C GLY A 286 -4.89 0.88 13.99
N ARG A 287 -4.34 0.08 13.07
CA ARG A 287 -4.61 -1.36 12.98
C ARG A 287 -3.33 -2.09 12.65
N TYR A 288 -2.93 -3.00 13.54
CA TYR A 288 -1.93 -4.01 13.22
C TYR A 288 -2.63 -5.19 12.55
N ARG A 289 -1.99 -5.80 11.54
CA ARG A 289 -2.46 -6.99 10.85
C ARG A 289 -1.34 -8.01 10.84
N GLU A 290 -1.66 -9.16 11.40
CA GLU A 290 -0.91 -10.39 11.24
C GLU A 290 -1.70 -11.29 10.28
N VAL A 291 -1.07 -11.72 9.18
CA VAL A 291 -1.70 -12.57 8.16
C VAL A 291 -0.80 -13.76 7.90
N ARG A 292 -1.27 -14.95 8.30
CA ARG A 292 -0.62 -16.21 7.97
C ARG A 292 -0.95 -16.58 6.53
N VAL A 293 0.07 -16.58 5.66
CA VAL A 293 -0.03 -16.91 4.23
C VAL A 293 0.51 -18.31 4.02
N LEU A 294 -0.30 -19.18 3.42
CA LEU A 294 0.06 -20.56 3.13
C LEU A 294 0.92 -20.66 1.85
N PRO A 295 1.61 -21.79 1.61
CA PRO A 295 2.20 -22.09 0.31
C PRO A 295 1.20 -21.92 -0.84
N ILE A 296 1.61 -21.30 -1.95
CA ILE A 296 0.76 -20.93 -3.09
C ILE A 296 -0.02 -22.11 -3.67
N VAL A 297 0.55 -23.32 -3.60
CA VAL A 297 -0.11 -24.58 -3.98
C VAL A 297 -1.42 -24.83 -3.23
N ARG A 298 -1.54 -24.36 -1.97
CA ARG A 298 -2.75 -24.48 -1.14
C ARG A 298 -3.89 -23.56 -1.59
N TYR A 299 -3.63 -22.59 -2.45
CA TYR A 299 -4.63 -21.67 -2.99
C TYR A 299 -5.10 -22.04 -4.40
N LYS A 300 -4.62 -23.14 -5.01
CA LYS A 300 -4.99 -23.54 -6.39
C LYS A 300 -6.49 -23.71 -6.56
N GLU A 301 -7.13 -24.55 -5.75
CA GLU A 301 -8.58 -24.80 -5.79
C GLU A 301 -9.41 -23.51 -5.63
N LEU A 302 -8.96 -22.60 -4.76
CA LEU A 302 -9.60 -21.29 -4.56
C LEU A 302 -9.40 -20.37 -5.77
N ALA A 303 -8.21 -20.34 -6.37
CA ALA A 303 -7.90 -19.56 -7.55
C ALA A 303 -8.67 -20.07 -8.78
N GLU A 304 -8.83 -21.38 -8.92
CA GLU A 304 -9.69 -22.03 -9.93
C GLU A 304 -11.17 -21.69 -9.70
N PHE A 305 -11.68 -21.86 -8.47
CA PHE A 305 -13.05 -21.49 -8.12
C PHE A 305 -13.35 -20.01 -8.42
N ILE A 306 -12.46 -19.08 -8.03
CA ILE A 306 -12.58 -17.67 -8.41
C ILE A 306 -12.55 -17.51 -9.94
N THR A 307 -11.62 -18.17 -10.62
CA THR A 307 -11.43 -18.11 -12.07
C THR A 307 -12.66 -18.53 -12.87
N PHE A 308 -13.43 -19.51 -12.39
CA PHE A 308 -14.65 -19.98 -13.05
C PHE A 308 -15.93 -19.28 -12.53
N HIS A 309 -16.01 -18.94 -11.24
CA HIS A 309 -17.24 -18.47 -10.59
C HIS A 309 -17.26 -16.97 -10.22
N TYR A 310 -16.25 -16.17 -10.58
CA TYR A 310 -16.15 -14.75 -10.18
C TYR A 310 -17.43 -13.91 -10.41
N ARG A 311 -18.20 -14.15 -11.48
CA ARG A 311 -19.46 -13.41 -11.71
C ARG A 311 -20.53 -13.76 -10.68
N GLU A 312 -20.69 -15.04 -10.37
CA GLU A 312 -21.67 -15.50 -9.39
C GLU A 312 -21.26 -15.05 -7.98
N LEU A 313 -19.96 -15.15 -7.68
CA LEU A 313 -19.37 -14.63 -6.45
C LEU A 313 -19.62 -13.12 -6.31
N CYS A 314 -19.39 -12.31 -7.35
CA CYS A 314 -19.74 -10.89 -7.35
C CYS A 314 -21.25 -10.64 -7.17
N ALA A 315 -22.11 -11.41 -7.84
CA ALA A 315 -23.56 -11.26 -7.73
C ALA A 315 -24.08 -11.58 -6.31
N ARG A 316 -23.59 -12.66 -5.69
CA ARG A 316 -23.93 -13.05 -4.31
C ARG A 316 -23.34 -12.11 -3.26
N LEU A 317 -22.12 -11.60 -3.47
CA LEU A 317 -21.44 -10.72 -2.50
C LEU A 317 -21.88 -9.25 -2.59
N GLU A 318 -22.32 -8.75 -3.75
CA GLU A 318 -22.74 -7.36 -3.92
C GLU A 318 -23.74 -6.83 -2.86
N PRO A 319 -24.86 -7.53 -2.55
CA PRO A 319 -25.83 -7.02 -1.58
C PRO A 319 -25.32 -7.09 -0.14
N THR A 320 -24.34 -7.96 0.16
CA THR A 320 -23.82 -8.18 1.52
C THR A 320 -22.61 -7.31 1.87
N ILE A 321 -21.81 -6.91 0.88
CA ILE A 321 -20.58 -6.15 1.10
C ILE A 321 -20.86 -4.64 1.09
N ALA A 322 -20.51 -3.96 2.18
CA ALA A 322 -20.56 -2.50 2.26
C ALA A 322 -19.73 -1.83 1.14
N VAL A 323 -20.30 -0.78 0.51
CA VAL A 323 -19.74 -0.12 -0.69
C VAL A 323 -18.23 0.16 -0.60
N ARG A 324 -17.75 0.60 0.56
CA ARG A 324 -16.34 0.93 0.82
C ARG A 324 -15.35 -0.24 0.63
N HIS A 325 -15.80 -1.50 0.70
CA HIS A 325 -14.94 -2.68 0.47
C HIS A 325 -15.11 -3.28 -0.94
N LYS A 326 -16.11 -2.85 -1.72
CA LYS A 326 -16.37 -3.43 -3.07
C LYS A 326 -15.20 -3.21 -4.02
N GLU A 327 -14.49 -2.09 -3.91
CA GLU A 327 -13.32 -1.80 -4.75
C GLU A 327 -12.07 -2.58 -4.33
N GLU A 328 -11.84 -2.77 -3.02
CA GLU A 328 -10.76 -3.62 -2.49
C GLU A 328 -10.92 -5.07 -2.96
N LEU A 329 -12.15 -5.60 -2.88
CA LEU A 329 -12.45 -6.94 -3.41
C LEU A 329 -12.41 -6.99 -4.95
N ALA A 330 -12.87 -5.96 -5.66
CA ALA A 330 -12.76 -5.90 -7.12
C ALA A 330 -11.29 -5.96 -7.57
N GLY A 331 -10.40 -5.22 -6.90
CA GLY A 331 -8.96 -5.25 -7.17
C GLY A 331 -8.36 -6.64 -6.92
N ALA A 332 -8.64 -7.25 -5.77
CA ALA A 332 -8.18 -8.60 -5.45
C ALA A 332 -8.64 -9.65 -6.48
N LEU A 333 -9.93 -9.64 -6.86
CA LEU A 333 -10.48 -10.55 -7.87
C LEU A 333 -9.88 -10.31 -9.27
N VAL A 334 -9.63 -9.04 -9.65
CA VAL A 334 -8.96 -8.72 -10.92
C VAL A 334 -7.51 -9.21 -10.93
N HIS A 335 -6.76 -9.08 -9.82
CA HIS A 335 -5.40 -9.61 -9.74
C HIS A 335 -5.36 -11.14 -9.85
N VAL A 336 -6.28 -11.87 -9.22
CA VAL A 336 -6.40 -13.33 -9.39
C VAL A 336 -6.70 -13.68 -10.84
N LEU A 337 -7.66 -13.01 -11.48
CA LEU A 337 -8.01 -13.23 -12.89
C LEU A 337 -6.89 -12.82 -13.86
N GLN A 338 -6.02 -11.87 -13.50
CA GLN A 338 -4.82 -11.53 -14.25
C GLN A 338 -3.77 -12.66 -14.13
N SER A 339 -3.52 -13.16 -12.93
CA SER A 339 -2.58 -14.29 -12.72
C SER A 339 -3.03 -15.60 -13.39
N THR A 340 -4.33 -15.81 -13.58
CA THR A 340 -4.88 -16.97 -14.32
C THR A 340 -5.20 -16.68 -15.78
N GLY A 341 -4.76 -15.54 -16.32
CA GLY A 341 -4.87 -15.18 -17.74
C GLY A 341 -6.29 -14.91 -18.25
N LYS A 342 -7.30 -14.85 -17.37
CA LYS A 342 -8.68 -14.45 -17.72
C LYS A 342 -8.86 -12.95 -17.89
N ALA A 343 -7.97 -12.16 -17.30
CA ALA A 343 -7.92 -10.71 -17.41
C ALA A 343 -6.60 -10.25 -18.01
N LYS A 344 -6.72 -9.31 -18.95
CA LYS A 344 -5.79 -8.18 -19.05
C LYS A 344 -6.40 -7.07 -18.20
#